data_AF-A0A7X6LW28-F1
#
_entry.id   AF-A0A7X6LW28-F1
#
_cell.length_a   1.000
_cell.length_b   1.000
_cell.length_c   1.000
_cell.angle_alpha   90.00
_cell.angle_beta   90.00
_cell.angle_gamma   90.00
#
_symmetry.space_group_name_H-M   'P 1'
#
loop_
_entity.id
_entity.type
_entity.pdbx_description
1 polymer ?
#
loop_
_entity_poly.entity_id
_entity_poly.type
_entity_poly.pdbx_seq_one_letter_code
_entity_poly.pdbx_strand_id
1 'polypeptide(L)' 'MTKTLIDIPDELMEQARQITGGATKTETVRAALRLLVRQQQQHDAIAWFAEREPFLSDTEIAEESSRQSPR' A
#
# COMPACT_ATOMS: atom_id res chain seq x y z
N MET A 1 -6.80 -16.55 -22.00
CA MET A 1 -7.30 -15.22 -21.61
C MET A 1 -8.79 -15.32 -21.41
N THR A 2 -9.26 -15.36 -20.16
CA THR A 2 -10.69 -15.35 -19.87
C THR A 2 -11.17 -13.91 -20.01
N LYS A 3 -12.17 -13.66 -20.85
CA LYS A 3 -12.79 -12.35 -20.98
C LYS A 3 -13.92 -12.26 -19.96
N THR A 4 -13.84 -11.29 -19.07
CA THR A 4 -14.86 -11.00 -18.07
C THR A 4 -15.34 -9.58 -18.29
N LEU A 5 -16.66 -9.40 -18.38
CA LEU A 5 -17.26 -8.08 -18.47
C LEU A 5 -17.53 -7.58 -17.06
N ILE A 6 -17.01 -6.41 -16.72
CA ILE A 6 -17.22 -5.74 -15.44
C ILE A 6 -17.48 -4.27 -15.71
N ASP A 7 -18.43 -3.69 -14.99
CA ASP A 7 -18.70 -2.27 -15.04
C ASP A 7 -17.80 -1.56 -14.03
N ILE A 8 -17.01 -0.60 -14.52
CA ILE A 8 -16.15 0.25 -13.70
C ILE A 8 -16.51 1.70 -14.06
N PRO A 9 -16.80 2.56 -13.06
CA PRO A 9 -16.99 3.99 -13.30
C PRO A 9 -15.82 4.59 -14.10
N ASP A 10 -16.12 5.35 -15.15
CA ASP A 10 -15.09 5.91 -16.03
C ASP A 10 -14.14 6.85 -15.28
N GLU A 11 -14.61 7.57 -14.26
CA GLU A 11 -13.78 8.41 -13.39
C GLU A 11 -12.71 7.61 -12.66
N LEU A 12 -13.05 6.42 -12.15
CA LEU A 12 -12.08 5.54 -11.47
C LEU A 12 -11.08 4.94 -12.46
N MET A 13 -11.54 4.58 -13.68
CA MET A 13 -10.65 4.14 -14.74
C MET A 13 -9.68 5.24 -15.17
N GLU A 14 -10.14 6.49 -15.21
CA GLU A 14 -9.30 7.64 -15.54
C GLU A 14 -8.24 7.88 -14.46
N GLN A 15 -8.63 7.90 -13.18
CA GLN A 15 -7.69 8.02 -12.07
C GLN A 15 -6.64 6.90 -12.08
N ALA A 16 -7.09 5.66 -12.26
CA ALA A 16 -6.19 4.52 -12.39
C ALA A 16 -5.24 4.70 -13.58
N ARG A 17 -5.72 5.20 -14.72
CA ARG A 17 -4.88 5.46 -15.90
C ARG A 17 -3.82 6.52 -15.63
N GLN A 18 -4.16 7.59 -14.92
CA GLN A 18 -3.22 8.66 -14.56
C GLN A 18 -2.11 8.15 -13.65
N ILE A 19 -2.43 7.26 -12.70
CA ILE A 19 -1.45 6.66 -11.79
C ILE A 19 -0.57 5.63 -12.51
N THR A 20 -1.16 4.76 -13.34
CA THR A 20 -0.43 3.63 -13.92
C THR A 20 0.17 3.91 -15.29
N GLY A 21 -0.23 4.99 -15.96
CA GLY A 21 0.23 5.36 -17.31
C GLY A 21 -0.20 4.41 -18.43
N GLY A 22 -1.27 3.62 -18.23
CA GLY A 22 -1.71 2.61 -19.19
C GLY A 22 -2.27 3.22 -20.48
N ALA A 23 -1.93 2.66 -21.64
CA ALA A 23 -2.46 3.14 -22.93
C ALA A 23 -3.89 2.62 -23.18
N THR A 24 -4.25 1.46 -22.60
CA THR A 24 -5.55 0.81 -22.79
C THR A 24 -6.24 0.49 -21.46
N LYS A 25 -7.59 0.39 -21.45
CA LYS A 25 -8.37 0.02 -20.26
C LYS A 25 -7.86 -1.29 -19.62
N THR A 26 -7.55 -2.31 -20.44
CA THR A 26 -7.04 -3.60 -19.97
C THR A 26 -5.67 -3.49 -19.31
N GLU A 27 -4.77 -2.68 -19.87
CA GLU A 27 -3.44 -2.44 -19.28
C GLU A 27 -3.54 -1.68 -17.98
N THR A 28 -4.39 -0.64 -17.92
CA THR A 28 -4.66 0.11 -16.70
C THR A 28 -5.16 -0.80 -15.59
N VAL A 29 -6.16 -1.64 -15.85
CA VAL A 29 -6.69 -2.60 -14.85
C VAL A 29 -5.59 -3.58 -14.40
N ARG A 30 -4.82 -4.13 -15.34
CA ARG A 30 -3.75 -5.08 -15.01
C ARG A 30 -2.64 -4.42 -14.17
N ALA A 31 -2.26 -3.18 -14.50
CA ALA A 31 -1.25 -2.43 -13.77
C ALA A 31 -1.75 -2.05 -12.37
N ALA A 32 -2.99 -1.60 -12.24
CA ALA A 32 -3.61 -1.25 -10.96
C ALA A 32 -3.68 -2.48 -10.03
N LEU A 33 -4.11 -3.64 -10.54
CA LEU A 33 -4.14 -4.88 -9.74
C LEU A 33 -2.75 -5.31 -9.28
N ARG A 34 -1.72 -5.18 -10.13
CA ARG A 34 -0.34 -5.48 -9.74
C ARG A 34 0.17 -4.53 -8.65
N LEU A 35 -0.18 -3.25 -8.75
CA LEU A 35 0.20 -2.26 -7.76
C LEU A 35 -0.43 -2.58 -6.40
N LEU A 36 -1.72 -2.95 -6.38
CA LEU A 36 -2.43 -3.34 -5.16
C LEU A 36 -1.78 -4.56 -4.50
N VAL A 37 -1.47 -5.61 -5.26
CA VAL A 37 -0.80 -6.81 -4.73
C VAL A 37 0.56 -6.45 -4.15
N ARG A 38 1.34 -5.62 -4.84
CA ARG A 38 2.65 -5.16 -4.36
C ARG A 38 2.52 -4.36 -3.07
N GLN A 39 1.54 -3.46 -2.98
CA GLN A 39 1.31 -2.65 -1.78
C GLN A 39 0.97 -3.53 -0.58
N GLN A 40 0.11 -4.55 -0.76
CA GLN A 40 -0.19 -5.49 0.30
C GLN A 40 1.06 -6.25 0.76
N GLN A 41 1.87 -6.76 -0.17
CA GLN A 41 3.12 -7.45 0.17
C GLN A 41 4.10 -6.56 0.93
N GLN A 42 4.17 -5.27 0.59
CA GLN A 42 4.99 -4.30 1.32
C GLN A 42 4.45 -4.04 2.72
N HIS A 43 3.14 -3.90 2.88
CA HIS A 43 2.50 -3.75 4.19
C HIS A 43 2.77 -4.98 5.08
N ASP A 44 2.61 -6.19 4.53
CA ASP A 44 2.86 -7.43 5.26
C ASP A 44 4.33 -7.55 5.67
N ALA A 45 5.26 -7.14 4.80
CA ALA A 45 6.68 -7.12 5.13
C ALA A 45 6.98 -6.13 6.27
N ILE A 46 6.42 -4.92 6.23
CA ILE A 46 6.59 -3.92 7.29
C ILE A 46 6.03 -4.43 8.62
N ALA A 47 4.83 -5.02 8.60
CA ALA A 47 4.21 -5.62 9.79
C ALA A 47 5.11 -6.72 10.38
N TRP A 48 5.64 -7.61 9.52
CA TRP A 48 6.57 -8.65 9.94
C TRP A 48 7.84 -8.10 10.57
N PHE A 49 8.43 -7.02 10.03
CA PHE A 49 9.61 -6.38 10.63
C PHE A 49 9.28 -5.78 12.00
N ALA A 50 8.15 -5.07 12.11
CA ALA A 50 7.73 -4.46 13.38
C ALA A 50 7.46 -5.50 14.48
N GLU A 51 6.95 -6.68 14.11
CA GLU A 51 6.70 -7.78 15.05
C GLU A 51 7.98 -8.51 15.48
N ARG A 52 9.01 -8.57 14.62
CA ARG A 52 10.21 -9.40 14.87
C ARG A 52 11.39 -8.65 15.46
N GLU A 53 11.61 -7.40 15.08
CA GLU A 53 12.63 -6.56 15.69
C GLU A 53 12.06 -5.16 15.93
N PRO A 54 11.49 -4.94 17.13
CA PRO A 54 11.11 -3.61 17.56
C PRO A 54 12.33 -2.69 17.46
N PHE A 55 12.21 -1.59 16.69
CA PHE A 55 13.29 -0.61 16.50
C PHE A 55 13.75 0.02 17.83
N LEU A 56 12.87 0.04 18.81
CA LEU A 56 13.15 0.42 20.19
C LEU A 56 12.68 -0.72 21.09
N SER A 57 13.48 -1.05 22.10
CA SER A 57 13.00 -1.86 23.21
C SER A 57 11.91 -1.13 23.99
N ASP A 58 11.04 -1.87 24.69
CA ASP A 58 9.99 -1.28 25.53
C ASP A 58 10.54 -0.23 26.52
N THR A 59 11.77 -0.45 27.00
CA THR A 59 12.51 0.50 27.84
C THR A 59 12.87 1.79 27.11
N GLU A 60 13.35 1.71 25.87
CA GLU A 60 13.67 2.90 25.07
C GLU A 60 12.42 3.66 24.63
N ILE A 61 11.30 2.97 24.38
CA ILE A 61 9.99 3.60 24.12
C ILE A 61 9.51 4.40 25.33
N ALA A 62 9.63 3.84 26.54
CA ALA A 62 9.25 4.52 27.78
C ALA A 62 10.13 5.77 28.04
N GLU A 63 11.44 5.65 27.80
CA GLU A 63 12.36 6.78 27.91
C GLU A 63 12.04 7.89 26.91
N GLU A 64 11.84 7.57 25.63
CA GLU A 64 11.52 8.58 24.61
C GLU A 64 10.15 9.25 24.87
N SER A 65 9.15 8.48 25.31
CA SER A 65 7.83 9.02 25.70
C SER A 65 7.92 10.01 26.86
N SER A 66 8.86 9.77 27.80
CA SER A 66 9.13 10.69 28.91
C SER A 66 9.93 11.93 28.48
N ARG A 67 10.77 11.83 27.44
CA ARG A 67 11.49 12.97 26.84
C ARG A 67 10.59 13.88 26.02
N GLN A 68 9.59 13.33 25.34
CA GLN A 68 8.62 14.09 24.55
C GLN A 68 7.51 14.78 25.36
N SER A 69 7.41 14.53 26.67
CA SER A 69 6.52 15.30 27.54
C SER A 69 7.24 16.46 28.24
N PRO A 70 7.21 17.66 27.67
CA PRO A 70 7.18 18.88 28.46
C PRO A 70 5.90 19.68 28.16
N ARG A 71 4.95 19.65 29.11
CA ARG A 71 3.78 20.54 29.28
C ARG A 71 2.78 20.69 28.13
#